data_AF-A0A1X9PTM6-F1
#
_entry.id   AF-A0A1X9PTM6-F1
#
_cell.length_a   1.000
_cell.length_b   1.000
_cell.length_c   1.000
_cell.angle_alpha   90.00
_cell.angle_beta   90.00
_cell.angle_gamma   90.00
#
_symmetry.space_group_name_H-M   'P 1'
#
loop_
_entity.id
_entity.type
_entity.pdbx_description
1 polymer ?
#
loop_
_entity_poly.entity_id
_entity_poly.type
_entity_poly.pdbx_seq_one_letter_code
_entity_poly.pdbx_strand_id
1 'polypeptide(L)'
;MFWKNFFKNSNLLAFTTSYSELEQDQKKFLMVRKGIEYKGEEVQLVFSTDKSINIMEYHKLCESVGWECPSLQKVYLAIKNSFITLSLFYQKQGKMQLIGFARVTSDQVFNAVIWDVVIHPTFQGQGLGKILIYQTLSQLRSYNIMNIGLFADSNVVSFYSKLGFIKDPNGMKGMFWFPVD
;
A
#
# COMPACT_ATOMS: atom_id res chain seq x y z
N MET A 1 -16.41 11.32 12.09
CA MET A 1 -17.64 10.74 11.48
C MET A 1 -17.67 10.74 9.95
N PHE A 2 -16.80 11.49 9.24
CA PHE A 2 -16.82 11.55 7.76
C PHE A 2 -16.51 10.22 7.03
N TRP A 3 -15.60 9.41 7.56
CA TRP A 3 -15.12 8.20 6.86
C TRP A 3 -16.13 7.04 6.90
N LYS A 4 -16.93 6.91 7.98
CA LYS A 4 -18.01 5.90 8.07
C LYS A 4 -19.06 6.09 6.97
N ASN A 5 -19.33 7.34 6.57
CA ASN A 5 -20.24 7.65 5.47
C ASN A 5 -19.56 7.52 4.09
N PHE A 6 -18.25 7.74 4.00
CA PHE A 6 -17.48 7.56 2.77
C PHE A 6 -17.38 6.08 2.34
N PHE A 7 -17.16 5.18 3.30
CA PHE A 7 -17.23 3.73 3.04
C PHE A 7 -18.66 3.27 2.74
N LYS A 8 -19.70 3.89 3.32
CA LYS A 8 -21.10 3.55 3.03
C LYS A 8 -21.58 3.91 1.61
N ASN A 9 -21.07 4.99 1.03
CA ASN A 9 -21.58 5.54 -0.25
C ASN A 9 -20.73 5.17 -1.47
N SER A 10 -19.80 4.25 -1.34
CA SER A 10 -19.04 3.75 -2.47
C SER A 10 -19.31 2.27 -2.62
N ASN A 11 -19.34 1.78 -3.87
CA ASN A 11 -19.33 0.36 -4.19
C ASN A 11 -18.16 -0.41 -3.50
N LEU A 12 -17.27 0.27 -2.77
CA LEU A 12 -16.31 -0.21 -1.78
C LEU A 12 -16.91 -1.01 -0.60
N LEU A 13 -18.21 -0.97 -0.31
CA LEU A 13 -18.80 -1.90 0.67
C LEU A 13 -18.81 -3.36 0.17
N ALA A 14 -18.80 -3.59 -1.15
CA ALA A 14 -18.55 -4.92 -1.71
C ALA A 14 -17.06 -5.33 -1.60
N PHE A 15 -16.18 -4.42 -1.16
CA PHE A 15 -14.73 -4.58 -1.02
C PHE A 15 -14.32 -4.79 0.45
N THR A 16 -15.28 -4.89 1.38
CA THR A 16 -15.01 -5.17 2.79
C THR A 16 -15.74 -6.45 3.18
N THR A 17 -15.22 -7.60 2.75
CA THR A 17 -15.56 -8.85 3.43
C THR A 17 -15.08 -8.72 4.88
N SER A 18 -15.95 -9.06 5.82
CA SER A 18 -15.74 -9.03 7.26
C SER A 18 -14.39 -9.64 7.65
N TYR A 19 -13.46 -8.77 8.07
CA TYR A 19 -12.14 -9.14 8.61
C TYR A 19 -12.22 -10.14 9.79
N SER A 20 -13.42 -10.31 10.35
CA SER A 20 -13.71 -11.12 11.54
C SER A 20 -14.06 -12.58 11.27
N GLU A 21 -14.22 -13.02 10.02
CA GLU A 21 -14.80 -14.36 9.70
C GLU A 21 -13.91 -15.28 8.84
N LEU A 22 -12.62 -14.99 8.66
CA LEU A 22 -11.73 -15.81 7.81
C LEU A 22 -10.65 -16.54 8.61
N GLU A 23 -10.49 -17.83 8.32
CA GLU A 23 -9.53 -18.75 8.93
C GLU A 23 -8.06 -18.33 8.70
N GLN A 24 -7.17 -18.84 9.55
CA GLN A 24 -5.79 -18.37 9.73
C GLN A 24 -4.90 -18.49 8.47
N ASP A 25 -5.19 -19.42 7.56
CA ASP A 25 -4.50 -19.57 6.27
C ASP A 25 -5.02 -18.62 5.18
N GLN A 26 -6.26 -18.14 5.29
CA GLN A 26 -6.85 -17.15 4.37
C GLN A 26 -6.42 -15.71 4.69
N LYS A 27 -5.85 -15.47 5.88
CA LYS A 27 -5.28 -14.16 6.27
C LYS A 27 -4.12 -13.68 5.39
N LYS A 28 -3.52 -14.56 4.57
CA LYS A 28 -2.45 -14.16 3.64
C LYS A 28 -2.96 -13.34 2.44
N PHE A 29 -4.24 -13.44 2.09
CA PHE A 29 -4.81 -12.71 0.96
C PHE A 29 -6.05 -11.93 1.39
N LEU A 30 -5.96 -10.61 1.40
CA LEU A 30 -7.03 -9.75 1.93
C LEU A 30 -8.19 -9.59 0.97
N MET A 31 -7.94 -9.70 -0.32
CA MET A 31 -8.89 -9.32 -1.35
C MET A 31 -8.48 -9.83 -2.73
N VAL A 32 -9.46 -10.37 -3.47
CA VAL A 32 -9.34 -10.66 -4.89
C VAL A 32 -10.35 -9.81 -5.66
N ARG A 33 -9.89 -8.98 -6.60
CA ARG A 33 -10.76 -8.29 -7.56
C ARG A 33 -10.69 -8.99 -8.90
N LYS A 34 -11.82 -9.52 -9.36
CA LYS A 34 -11.98 -10.10 -10.70
C LYS A 34 -12.53 -9.04 -11.67
N GLY A 35 -12.24 -9.18 -12.96
CA GLY A 35 -12.84 -8.35 -14.00
C GLY A 35 -12.30 -6.92 -14.10
N ILE A 36 -11.02 -6.69 -13.76
CA ILE A 36 -10.34 -5.48 -14.27
C ILE A 36 -9.92 -5.79 -15.69
N GLU A 37 -10.23 -4.91 -16.63
CA GLU A 37 -9.74 -5.03 -17.99
C GLU A 37 -8.34 -4.41 -18.09
N TYR A 38 -7.36 -5.24 -18.44
CA TYR A 38 -5.98 -4.79 -18.69
C TYR A 38 -5.52 -5.35 -20.02
N LYS A 39 -5.19 -4.45 -20.96
CA LYS A 39 -4.85 -4.79 -22.36
C LYS A 39 -5.92 -5.65 -23.06
N GLY A 40 -7.20 -5.42 -22.77
CA GLY A 40 -8.31 -6.14 -23.39
C GLY A 40 -8.59 -7.54 -22.82
N GLU A 41 -7.96 -7.89 -21.70
CA GLU A 41 -8.22 -9.15 -20.99
C GLU A 41 -8.71 -8.88 -19.57
N GLU A 42 -9.62 -9.72 -19.06
CA GLU A 42 -9.99 -9.72 -17.66
C GLU A 42 -8.84 -10.26 -16.80
N VAL A 43 -8.47 -9.49 -15.79
CA VAL A 43 -7.42 -9.81 -14.86
C VAL A 43 -7.93 -9.94 -13.43
N GLN A 44 -7.27 -10.81 -12.67
CA GLN A 44 -7.49 -10.94 -11.23
C GLN A 44 -6.37 -10.20 -10.49
N LEU A 45 -6.76 -9.30 -9.61
CA LEU A 45 -5.85 -8.64 -8.69
C LEU A 45 -5.98 -9.24 -7.31
N VAL A 46 -4.85 -9.43 -6.65
CA VAL A 46 -4.76 -10.13 -5.36
C VAL A 46 -3.91 -9.31 -4.40
N PHE A 47 -4.46 -8.97 -3.24
CA PHE A 47 -3.73 -8.29 -2.18
C PHE A 47 -3.19 -9.30 -1.17
N SER A 48 -1.96 -9.11 -0.69
CA SER A 48 -1.35 -9.96 0.34
C SER A 48 -0.64 -9.14 1.41
N THR A 49 -0.79 -9.53 2.68
CA THR A 49 -0.02 -9.00 3.80
C THR A 49 1.22 -9.81 4.15
N ASP A 50 1.51 -10.86 3.37
CA ASP A 50 2.66 -11.71 3.63
C ASP A 50 3.96 -10.93 3.42
N LYS A 51 4.85 -10.99 4.41
CA LYS A 51 6.18 -10.36 4.37
C LYS A 51 7.17 -11.16 3.53
N SER A 52 6.86 -12.40 3.17
CA SER A 52 7.69 -13.27 2.32
C SER A 52 7.59 -12.91 0.83
N ILE A 53 7.80 -11.62 0.51
CA ILE A 53 7.82 -11.15 -0.87
C ILE A 53 9.11 -11.57 -1.56
N ASN A 54 9.04 -11.84 -2.87
CA ASN A 54 10.25 -12.02 -3.67
C ASN A 54 10.95 -10.66 -3.82
N ILE A 55 12.10 -10.51 -3.16
CA ILE A 55 12.87 -9.26 -3.15
C ILE A 55 13.31 -8.84 -4.56
N MET A 56 13.55 -9.80 -5.46
CA MET A 56 13.89 -9.49 -6.85
C MET A 56 12.71 -8.90 -7.62
N GLU A 57 11.47 -9.33 -7.32
CA GLU A 57 10.28 -8.73 -7.92
C GLU A 57 10.02 -7.32 -7.40
N TYR A 58 10.22 -7.12 -6.09
CA TYR A 58 10.16 -5.78 -5.51
C TYR A 58 11.20 -4.83 -6.13
N HIS A 59 12.44 -5.30 -6.29
CA HIS A 59 13.49 -4.51 -6.93
C HIS A 59 13.11 -4.09 -8.35
N LYS A 60 12.61 -5.05 -9.17
CA LYS A 60 12.12 -4.76 -10.53
C LYS A 60 10.96 -3.76 -10.53
N LEU A 61 10.07 -3.84 -9.54
CA LEU A 61 8.97 -2.91 -9.39
C LEU A 61 9.48 -1.48 -9.10
N CYS A 62 10.43 -1.34 -8.19
CA CYS A 62 11.05 -0.05 -7.87
C CYS A 62 11.82 0.52 -9.07
N GLU A 63 12.59 -0.30 -9.79
CA GLU A 63 13.26 0.10 -11.04
C GLU A 63 12.25 0.59 -12.09
N SER A 64 11.08 -0.05 -12.19
CA SER A 64 10.06 0.34 -13.16
C SER A 64 9.52 1.76 -12.95
N VAL A 65 9.63 2.31 -11.75
CA VAL A 65 9.24 3.69 -11.41
C VAL A 65 10.43 4.63 -11.25
N GLY A 66 11.65 4.18 -11.57
CA GLY A 66 12.86 4.98 -11.53
C GLY A 66 13.41 5.23 -10.13
N TRP A 67 13.06 4.41 -9.14
CA TRP A 67 13.62 4.51 -7.79
C TRP A 67 15.03 3.93 -7.72
N GLU A 68 15.92 4.60 -6.98
CA GLU A 68 17.20 4.02 -6.59
C GLU A 68 16.95 2.90 -5.57
N CYS A 69 17.32 1.68 -5.93
CA CYS A 69 17.12 0.52 -5.09
C CYS A 69 18.34 0.28 -4.18
N PRO A 70 18.16 0.27 -2.85
CA PRO A 70 19.19 -0.21 -1.93
C PRO A 70 19.54 -1.68 -2.18
N SER A 71 20.66 -2.13 -1.62
CA SER A 71 21.06 -3.54 -1.73
C SER A 71 19.95 -4.49 -1.24
N LEU A 72 19.84 -5.66 -1.89
CA LEU A 72 18.79 -6.66 -1.61
C LEU A 72 18.71 -7.02 -0.12
N GLN A 73 19.85 -7.08 0.57
CA GLN A 73 19.92 -7.35 2.01
C GLN A 73 19.26 -6.25 2.85
N LYS A 74 19.51 -4.98 2.52
CA LYS A 74 18.89 -3.84 3.23
C LYS A 74 17.38 -3.81 3.00
N VAL A 75 16.94 -4.05 1.76
CA VAL A 75 15.52 -4.14 1.41
C VAL A 75 14.84 -5.27 2.20
N TYR A 76 15.42 -6.46 2.22
CA TYR A 76 14.91 -7.60 2.99
C TYR A 76 14.75 -7.26 4.48
N LEU A 77 15.77 -6.66 5.09
CA LEU A 77 15.70 -6.24 6.49
C LEU A 77 14.65 -5.15 6.74
N ALA A 78 14.51 -4.18 5.84
CA ALA A 78 13.51 -3.13 5.95
C ALA A 78 12.08 -3.70 5.91
N ILE A 79 11.81 -4.64 5.00
CA ILE A 79 10.52 -5.34 4.89
C ILE A 79 10.25 -6.18 6.14
N LYS A 80 11.24 -6.97 6.59
CA LYS A 80 11.13 -7.81 7.78
C LYS A 80 10.78 -7.01 9.03
N ASN A 81 11.40 -5.85 9.22
CA ASN A 81 11.21 -4.97 10.38
C ASN A 81 10.06 -3.97 10.21
N SER A 82 9.37 -3.96 9.08
CA SER A 82 8.18 -3.12 8.91
C SER A 82 6.97 -3.74 9.60
N PHE A 83 6.07 -2.92 10.10
CA PHE A 83 4.87 -3.38 10.78
C PHE A 83 3.91 -4.03 9.79
N ILE A 84 3.52 -3.30 8.75
CA ILE A 84 2.66 -3.75 7.67
C ILE A 84 3.42 -3.67 6.35
N THR A 85 3.26 -4.72 5.54
CA THR A 85 3.66 -4.76 4.13
C THR A 85 2.45 -5.24 3.36
N LEU A 86 2.07 -4.52 2.32
CA LEU A 86 0.92 -4.84 1.49
C LEU A 86 1.38 -4.97 0.05
N SER A 87 1.28 -6.17 -0.49
CA SER A 87 1.64 -6.49 -1.87
C SER A 87 0.38 -6.60 -2.70
N LEU A 88 0.39 -6.02 -3.90
CA LEU A 88 -0.65 -6.15 -4.90
C LEU A 88 -0.08 -6.94 -6.07
N PHE A 89 -0.70 -8.09 -6.34
CA PHE A 89 -0.34 -8.98 -7.42
C PHE A 89 -1.38 -8.94 -8.52
N TYR A 90 -0.89 -9.10 -9.74
CA TYR A 90 -1.67 -9.44 -10.91
C TYR A 90 -1.51 -10.93 -11.18
N GLN A 91 -2.63 -11.66 -11.30
CA GLN A 91 -2.64 -13.07 -11.65
C GLN A 91 -3.03 -13.29 -13.11
N LYS A 92 -2.16 -13.96 -13.88
CA LYS A 92 -2.45 -14.43 -15.24
C LYS A 92 -2.02 -15.88 -15.39
N GLN A 93 -2.93 -16.75 -15.87
CA GLN A 93 -2.61 -18.16 -16.17
C GLN A 93 -1.89 -18.89 -15.03
N GLY A 94 -2.34 -18.67 -13.78
CA GLY A 94 -1.74 -19.28 -12.58
C GLY A 94 -0.44 -18.64 -12.09
N LYS A 95 0.12 -17.65 -12.79
CA LYS A 95 1.31 -16.91 -12.36
C LYS A 95 0.92 -15.60 -11.68
N MET A 96 1.60 -15.31 -10.57
CA MET A 96 1.46 -14.06 -9.81
C MET A 96 2.61 -13.13 -10.20
N GLN A 97 2.31 -11.87 -10.50
CA GLN A 97 3.31 -10.83 -10.74
C GLN A 97 3.06 -9.69 -9.76
N LEU A 98 4.07 -9.28 -9.01
CA LEU A 98 3.98 -8.10 -8.15
C LEU A 98 3.82 -6.84 -9.02
N ILE A 99 2.72 -6.12 -8.83
CA ILE A 99 2.40 -4.88 -9.57
C ILE A 99 2.19 -3.68 -8.65
N GLY A 100 2.18 -3.87 -7.33
CA GLY A 100 2.07 -2.78 -6.38
C GLY A 100 2.56 -3.20 -5.00
N PHE A 101 3.01 -2.23 -4.23
CA PHE A 101 3.56 -2.47 -2.91
C PHE A 101 3.38 -1.25 -2.00
N ALA A 102 3.02 -1.48 -0.74
CA ALA A 102 3.00 -0.49 0.31
C ALA A 102 3.74 -0.99 1.56
N ARG A 103 4.53 -0.14 2.21
CA ARG A 103 5.24 -0.47 3.46
C ARG A 103 4.99 0.55 4.55
N VAL A 104 4.81 0.08 5.77
CA VAL A 104 4.52 0.92 6.95
C VAL A 104 5.36 0.49 8.15
N THR A 105 5.96 1.47 8.83
CA THR A 105 6.53 1.29 10.18
C THR A 105 5.60 1.90 11.21
N SER A 106 5.55 1.33 12.41
CA SER A 106 4.67 1.82 13.48
C SER A 106 5.22 1.44 14.87
N ASP A 107 4.86 2.24 15.87
CA ASP A 107 4.99 1.90 17.29
C ASP A 107 3.90 0.90 17.76
N GLN A 108 2.99 0.52 16.85
CA GLN A 108 1.88 -0.42 17.05
C GLN A 108 0.80 0.07 18.03
N VAL A 109 0.84 1.34 18.41
CA VAL A 109 -0.10 1.92 19.39
C VAL A 109 -0.68 3.24 18.89
N PHE A 110 0.17 4.21 18.53
CA PHE A 110 -0.25 5.58 18.26
C PHE A 110 0.05 6.02 16.83
N ASN A 111 1.27 5.73 16.36
CA ASN A 111 1.85 6.37 15.19
C ASN A 111 2.25 5.34 14.14
N ALA A 112 1.98 5.67 12.88
CA ALA A 112 2.50 4.95 11.73
C ALA A 112 3.01 5.92 10.66
N VAL A 113 4.05 5.49 9.94
CA VAL A 113 4.58 6.19 8.78
C VAL A 113 4.54 5.25 7.58
N ILE A 114 3.82 5.66 6.53
CA ILE A 114 3.81 4.98 5.24
C ILE A 114 5.04 5.46 4.46
N TRP A 115 5.85 4.50 4.00
CA TRP A 115 7.08 4.74 3.26
C TRP A 115 6.87 4.50 1.77
N ASP A 116 7.18 3.27 1.34
CA ASP A 116 7.18 2.88 -0.06
C ASP A 116 5.73 2.70 -0.48
N VAL A 117 5.26 3.45 -1.48
CA VAL A 117 3.96 3.25 -2.12
C VAL A 117 4.17 3.30 -3.62
N VAL A 118 4.05 2.15 -4.26
CA VAL A 118 4.36 2.00 -5.68
C VAL A 118 3.31 1.17 -6.39
N ILE A 119 3.00 1.56 -7.61
CA ILE A 119 2.23 0.78 -8.58
C ILE A 119 3.03 0.75 -9.88
N HIS A 120 3.16 -0.42 -10.48
CA HIS A 120 3.86 -0.61 -11.75
C HIS A 120 3.27 0.34 -12.82
N PRO A 121 4.09 1.03 -13.63
CA PRO A 121 3.63 2.11 -14.52
C PRO A 121 2.46 1.72 -15.42
N THR A 122 2.50 0.51 -15.99
CA THR A 122 1.44 0.03 -16.89
C THR A 122 0.08 -0.17 -16.20
N PHE A 123 0.06 -0.25 -14.87
CA PHE A 123 -1.13 -0.42 -14.04
C PHE A 123 -1.55 0.88 -13.33
N GLN A 124 -0.86 1.99 -13.58
CA GLN A 124 -1.24 3.31 -13.05
C GLN A 124 -2.46 3.89 -13.80
N GLY A 125 -3.06 4.96 -13.25
CA GLY A 125 -4.25 5.59 -13.82
C GLY A 125 -5.57 4.84 -13.60
N GLN A 126 -5.52 3.59 -13.12
CA GLN A 126 -6.71 2.72 -12.92
C GLN A 126 -7.25 2.74 -11.48
N GLY A 127 -6.79 3.67 -10.65
CA GLY A 127 -7.20 3.78 -9.24
C GLY A 127 -6.57 2.77 -8.28
N LEU A 128 -5.62 1.93 -8.74
CA LEU A 128 -4.99 0.92 -7.88
C LEU A 128 -4.20 1.51 -6.71
N GLY A 129 -3.50 2.64 -6.91
CA GLY A 129 -2.80 3.32 -5.82
C GLY A 129 -3.75 3.80 -4.72
N LYS A 130 -4.96 4.27 -5.10
CA LYS A 130 -6.00 4.67 -4.16
C LYS A 130 -6.50 3.47 -3.35
N ILE A 131 -6.73 2.34 -4.02
CA ILE A 131 -7.16 1.09 -3.36
C ILE A 131 -6.07 0.61 -2.39
N LEU A 132 -4.80 0.61 -2.83
CA LEU A 132 -3.66 0.19 -2.03
C LEU A 132 -3.55 1.01 -0.73
N ILE A 133 -3.61 2.34 -0.83
CA ILE A 133 -3.59 3.23 0.34
C ILE A 133 -4.80 2.99 1.26
N TYR A 134 -6.00 2.83 0.72
CA TYR A 134 -7.17 2.56 1.55
C TYR A 134 -7.09 1.23 2.30
N GLN A 135 -6.57 0.18 1.66
CA GLN A 135 -6.32 -1.09 2.32
C GLN A 135 -5.28 -0.93 3.45
N THR A 136 -4.19 -0.20 3.20
CA THR A 136 -3.19 0.13 4.23
C THR A 136 -3.80 0.89 5.41
N LEU A 137 -4.61 1.93 5.14
CA LEU A 137 -5.29 2.71 6.17
C LEU A 137 -6.30 1.86 6.96
N SER A 138 -7.05 0.98 6.28
CA SER A 138 -8.00 0.08 6.92
C SER A 138 -7.31 -0.84 7.93
N GLN A 139 -6.16 -1.41 7.56
CA GLN A 139 -5.38 -2.22 8.48
C GLN A 139 -4.88 -1.43 9.68
N LEU A 140 -4.27 -0.27 9.46
CA LEU A 140 -3.78 0.57 10.56
C LEU A 140 -4.90 0.93 11.56
N ARG A 141 -6.11 1.22 11.05
CA ARG A 141 -7.27 1.50 11.88
C ARG A 141 -7.78 0.27 12.64
N SER A 142 -7.64 -0.94 12.09
CA SER A 142 -7.96 -2.19 12.81
C SER A 142 -7.05 -2.42 14.02
N TYR A 143 -5.82 -1.88 13.98
CA TYR A 143 -4.89 -1.81 15.12
C TYR A 143 -5.09 -0.56 16.00
N ASN A 144 -6.17 0.20 15.77
CA ASN A 144 -6.49 1.43 16.48
C ASN A 144 -5.41 2.54 16.38
N ILE A 145 -4.55 2.48 15.36
CA ILE A 145 -3.55 3.50 15.07
C ILE A 145 -4.23 4.71 14.42
N MET A 146 -4.10 5.87 15.06
CA MET A 146 -4.85 7.07 14.67
C MET A 146 -4.01 8.08 13.90
N ASN A 147 -2.72 8.19 14.23
CA ASN A 147 -1.80 9.15 13.63
C ASN A 147 -0.99 8.47 12.53
N ILE A 148 -1.27 8.82 11.27
CA ILE A 148 -0.69 8.18 10.10
C ILE A 148 -0.08 9.25 9.21
N GLY A 149 1.25 9.28 9.15
CA GLY A 149 2.03 10.18 8.33
C GLY A 149 2.57 9.50 7.08
N LEU A 150 2.97 10.31 6.10
CA LEU A 150 3.75 9.90 4.95
C LEU A 150 4.58 11.08 4.45
N PHE A 151 5.60 10.78 3.66
CA PHE A 151 6.37 11.77 2.92
C PHE A 151 6.02 11.64 1.45
N ALA A 152 5.70 12.76 0.80
CA ALA A 152 5.24 12.78 -0.58
C ALA A 152 6.12 13.69 -1.43
N ASP A 153 6.56 13.17 -2.57
CA ASP A 153 7.16 14.00 -3.62
C ASP A 153 6.16 15.03 -4.14
N SER A 154 6.68 16.14 -4.66
CA SER A 154 5.89 17.29 -5.09
C SER A 154 4.79 16.94 -6.11
N ASN A 155 5.08 16.00 -7.01
CA ASN A 155 4.17 15.54 -8.06
C ASN A 155 3.01 14.66 -7.57
N VAL A 156 3.10 14.07 -6.36
CA VAL A 156 2.07 13.15 -5.82
C VAL A 156 1.31 13.73 -4.62
N VAL A 157 1.62 14.96 -4.19
CA VAL A 157 0.88 15.64 -3.09
C VAL A 157 -0.63 15.68 -3.38
N SER A 158 -1.03 16.08 -4.60
CA SER A 158 -2.45 16.15 -4.98
C SER A 158 -3.15 14.79 -4.91
N PHE A 159 -2.44 13.71 -5.24
CA PHE A 159 -2.96 12.35 -5.11
C PHE A 159 -3.31 12.05 -3.66
N TYR A 160 -2.39 12.26 -2.71
CA TYR A 160 -2.64 12.01 -1.29
C TYR A 160 -3.67 12.96 -0.68
N SER A 161 -3.71 14.22 -1.09
CA SER A 161 -4.73 15.18 -0.63
C SER A 161 -6.14 14.74 -0.99
N LYS A 162 -6.35 14.18 -2.19
CA LYS A 162 -7.65 13.59 -2.59
C LYS A 162 -8.04 12.37 -1.75
N LEU A 163 -7.09 11.76 -1.06
CA LEU A 163 -7.32 10.65 -0.12
C LEU A 163 -7.53 11.10 1.33
N GLY A 164 -7.47 12.42 1.60
CA GLY A 164 -7.69 12.99 2.92
C GLY A 164 -6.42 13.27 3.72
N PHE A 165 -5.22 13.08 3.14
CA PHE A 165 -3.99 13.54 3.78
C PHE A 165 -3.87 15.06 3.68
N ILE A 166 -3.38 15.69 4.75
CA ILE A 166 -3.20 17.13 4.84
C ILE A 166 -1.70 17.41 4.87
N LYS A 167 -1.23 18.30 3.99
CA LYS A 167 0.15 18.80 4.02
C LYS A 167 0.27 19.85 5.13
N ASP A 168 1.34 19.75 5.92
CA ASP A 168 1.70 20.68 7.00
C ASP A 168 0.54 21.04 7.96
N PRO A 169 -0.18 20.06 8.52
CA PRO A 169 -1.29 20.34 9.42
C PRO A 169 -0.80 21.13 10.64
N ASN A 170 -1.48 22.24 10.95
CA ASN A 170 -1.12 23.16 12.03
C ASN A 170 0.32 23.71 11.95
N GLY A 171 0.89 23.80 10.74
CA GLY A 171 2.25 24.31 10.53
C GLY A 171 3.37 23.32 10.87
N MET A 172 3.05 22.07 11.22
CA MET A 172 4.07 21.02 11.43
C MET A 172 4.86 20.78 10.14
N LYS A 173 6.18 20.56 10.27
CA LYS A 173 7.08 20.32 9.14
C LYS A 173 7.78 18.97 9.29
N GLY A 174 7.82 18.19 8.20
CA GLY A 174 8.72 17.05 8.10
C GLY A 174 10.16 17.55 7.96
N MET A 175 11.06 17.05 8.80
CA MET A 175 12.47 17.41 8.79
C MET A 175 13.31 16.14 8.62
N PHE A 176 14.36 16.25 7.81
CA PHE A 176 15.32 15.19 7.58
C PHE A 176 16.68 15.63 8.10
N TRP A 177 17.35 14.75 8.83
CA TRP A 177 18.72 14.95 9.25
C TRP A 177 19.64 14.18 8.31
N PHE A 178 20.63 14.87 7.75
CA PHE A 178 21.67 14.27 6.94
C PHE A 178 22.98 14.38 7.72
N PRO A 179 23.72 13.28 7.89
CA PRO A 179 25.07 13.38 8.43
C PRO A 179 25.90 14.27 7.50
N VAL A 180 26.65 15.20 8.09
CA VAL A 180 27.69 15.94 7.37
C VAL A 180 28.92 15.02 7.38
N ASP A 181 29.46 14.74 6.20
CA ASP A 181 30.71 13.98 6.05
C ASP A 181 31.89 14.66 6.78
#